data_AF-A0A7W2AIH0-F1
#
_entry.id   AF-A0A7W2AIH0-F1
#
_cell.length_a   1.000
_cell.length_b   1.000
_cell.length_c   1.000
_cell.angle_alpha   90.00
_cell.angle_beta   90.00
_cell.angle_gamma   90.00
#
_symmetry.space_group_name_H-M   'P 1'
#
loop_
_entity.id
_entity.type
_entity.pdbx_description
1 polymer ?
#
loop_
_entity_poly.entity_id
_entity_poly.type
_entity_poly.pdbx_seq_one_letter_code
_entity_poly.pdbx_strand_id
1 'polypeptide(L)' 'MQYFMVPLLVLISIFAIRGTYYNKKTGNKPGFIIGGIFTLGLVGVTVLALYDFFVGLQ' A
#
# COMPACT_ATOMS: atom_id res chain seq x y z
N MET A 1 20.35 -4.00 -3.39
CA MET A 1 19.29 -2.97 -3.27
C MET A 1 17.90 -3.52 -3.60
N GLN A 2 17.72 -4.30 -4.67
CA GLN A 2 16.39 -4.78 -5.13
C GLN A 2 15.68 -5.72 -4.13
N TYR A 3 16.42 -6.57 -3.41
CA TYR A 3 15.87 -7.49 -2.40
C TYR A 3 15.16 -6.78 -1.22
N PHE A 4 15.50 -5.53 -0.92
CA PHE A 4 14.88 -4.79 0.19
C PHE A 4 13.58 -4.09 -0.22
N MET A 5 13.31 -3.95 -1.52
CA MET A 5 12.20 -3.12 -2.00
C MET A 5 10.84 -3.78 -1.75
N VAL A 6 10.72 -5.10 -1.98
CA VAL A 6 9.47 -5.84 -1.79
C VAL A 6 9.04 -5.89 -0.32
N PRO A 7 9.91 -6.27 0.64
CA PRO A 7 9.55 -6.22 2.07
C PRO A 7 9.17 -4.80 2.54
N LEU A 8 9.88 -3.77 2.06
CA LEU A 8 9.58 -2.39 2.41
C LEU A 8 8.21 -1.96 1.86
N LEU A 9 7.90 -2.32 0.60
CA LEU A 9 6.59 -2.11 -0.03
C LEU A 9 5.45 -2.73 0.78
N VAL A 10 5.65 -3.95 1.28
CA VAL A 10 4.66 -4.61 2.15
C VAL A 10 4.44 -3.82 3.44
N LEU A 11 5.50 -3.39 4.12
CA LEU A 11 5.39 -2.62 5.36
C LEU A 11 4.68 -1.27 5.16
N ILE A 12 5.06 -0.51 4.13
CA ILE A 12 4.41 0.78 3.85
C ILE A 12 2.95 0.60 3.43
N SER A 13 2.62 -0.49 2.74
CA SER A 13 1.23 -0.82 2.37
C SER A 13 0.37 -1.07 3.61
N ILE A 14 0.89 -1.81 4.60
CA ILE A 14 0.22 -2.01 5.89
C ILE A 14 0.01 -0.68 6.61
N PHE A 15 1.02 0.19 6.65
CA PHE A 15 0.91 1.51 7.28
C PHE A 15 -0.07 2.43 6.56
N ALA A 16 -0.13 2.39 5.22
CA ALA A 16 -1.09 3.15 4.44
C ALA A 16 -2.53 2.71 4.73
N ILE A 17 -2.79 1.40 4.78
CA ILE A 17 -4.10 0.86 5.17
C ILE A 17 -4.50 1.34 6.57
N ARG A 18 -3.57 1.26 7.54
CA ARG A 18 -3.81 1.74 8.90
C ARG A 18 -4.10 3.24 8.95
N GLY A 19 -3.36 4.06 8.21
CA GLY A 19 -3.56 5.50 8.13
C GLY A 19 -4.91 5.87 7.51
N THR A 20 -5.29 5.19 6.42
CA THR A 20 -6.60 5.35 5.78
C THR A 20 -7.74 4.95 6.73
N TYR A 21 -7.60 3.85 7.46
CA TYR A 21 -8.57 3.44 8.47
C TYR A 21 -8.66 4.44 9.62
N TYR A 22 -7.53 5.01 10.05
CA TYR A 22 -7.51 6.07 11.05
C TYR A 22 -8.26 7.32 10.57
N ASN A 23 -8.04 7.77 9.33
CA ASN A 23 -8.77 8.89 8.74
C ASN A 23 -10.28 8.63 8.69
N LYS A 24 -10.69 7.39 8.37
CA LYS A 24 -12.09 6.97 8.44
C LYS A 24 -12.64 7.07 9.86
N LYS A 25 -11.89 6.57 10.84
CA LYS A 25 -12.29 6.52 12.26
C LYS A 25 -12.41 7.91 12.89
N THR A 26 -11.55 8.85 12.51
CA THR A 26 -11.54 10.22 13.05
C THR A 26 -12.49 11.19 12.33
N GLY A 27 -13.21 10.72 11.29
CA GLY A 27 -14.12 11.57 10.51
C GLY A 27 -13.40 12.53 9.56
N ASN A 28 -12.10 12.35 9.31
CA ASN A 28 -11.35 13.11 8.32
C ASN A 28 -11.72 12.65 6.90
N LYS A 29 -12.84 13.15 6.39
CA LYS A 29 -13.37 12.84 5.05
C LYS A 29 -12.37 13.10 3.91
N PRO A 30 -11.73 14.28 3.78
CA PRO A 30 -10.78 14.52 2.69
C PRO A 30 -9.55 13.62 2.81
N GLY A 31 -9.03 13.41 4.02
CA GLY A 31 -7.91 12.50 4.26
C GLY A 31 -8.25 11.04 3.98
N PHE A 32 -9.49 10.62 4.19
CA PHE A 32 -9.94 9.27 3.85
C PHE A 32 -10.04 9.06 2.34
N ILE A 33 -10.57 10.04 1.59
CA ILE A 33 -10.71 9.93 0.13
C ILE A 33 -9.33 9.92 -0.54
N ILE A 34 -8.49 10.91 -0.25
CA ILE A 34 -7.15 11.03 -0.85
C ILE A 34 -6.27 9.86 -0.39
N GLY A 35 -6.24 9.58 0.93
CA GLY A 35 -5.48 8.47 1.50
C GLY A 35 -5.96 7.12 0.97
N GLY A 36 -7.27 6.94 0.76
CA GLY A 36 -7.85 5.73 0.21
C GLY A 36 -7.41 5.45 -1.22
N ILE A 37 -7.41 6.47 -2.10
CA ILE A 37 -6.93 6.32 -3.49
C ILE A 37 -5.44 5.94 -3.51
N PHE A 38 -4.61 6.64 -2.74
CA PHE A 38 -3.19 6.31 -2.63
C PHE A 38 -2.95 4.93 -2.04
N THR A 39 -3.73 4.54 -1.03
CA THR A 39 -3.64 3.19 -0.42
C THR A 39 -4.01 2.12 -1.44
N LEU A 40 -5.06 2.32 -2.24
CA LEU A 40 -5.44 1.38 -3.29
C LEU A 40 -4.34 1.24 -4.35
N GLY A 41 -3.78 2.35 -4.82
CA GLY A 41 -2.65 2.33 -5.75
C GLY A 41 -1.43 1.62 -5.17
N LEU A 42 -1.07 1.92 -3.92
CA LEU A 42 0.06 1.30 -3.23
C LEU A 42 -0.16 -0.20 -3.04
N VAL A 43 -1.32 -0.63 -2.56
CA VAL A 43 -1.68 -2.05 -2.43
C VAL A 43 -1.60 -2.75 -3.79
N GLY A 44 -2.10 -2.12 -4.85
CA GLY A 44 -2.01 -2.66 -6.22
C GLY A 44 -0.56 -2.90 -6.65
N VAL A 45 0.31 -1.90 -6.50
CA VAL A 45 1.73 -2.02 -6.84
C VAL A 45 2.44 -3.04 -5.94
N THR A 46 2.11 -3.09 -4.65
CA THR A 46 2.66 -4.11 -3.73
C THR A 46 2.27 -5.52 -4.17
N VAL A 47 1.01 -5.75 -4.56
CA VAL A 47 0.55 -7.06 -5.05
C VAL A 47 1.26 -7.42 -6.36
N LEU A 48 1.39 -6.49 -7.30
CA LEU A 48 2.15 -6.72 -8.53
C LEU A 48 3.61 -7.05 -8.25
N ALA A 49 4.26 -6.32 -7.33
CA ALA A 49 5.64 -6.58 -6.94
C ALA A 49 5.80 -7.94 -6.24
N LEU A 50 4.84 -8.35 -5.40
CA LEU A 50 4.84 -9.68 -4.79
C LEU A 50 4.64 -10.77 -5.85
N TYR A 51 3.73 -10.55 -6.80
CA TYR A 51 3.49 -11.50 -7.87
C TYR A 51 4.73 -11.67 -8.75
N ASP A 52 5.38 -10.58 -9.16
CA ASP A 52 6.65 -10.64 -9.88
C ASP A 52 7.74 -11.35 -9.08
N PHE A 53 7.85 -11.09 -7.77
CA PHE A 53 8.83 -11.73 -6.91
C PHE A 53 8.63 -13.25 -6.75
N PHE A 54 7.39 -13.73 -6.64
CA PHE A 54 7.09 -15.14 -6.40
C PHE A 54 6.85 -15.96 -7.68
N VAL A 55 6.27 -15.37 -8.71
CA VAL A 55 5.87 -16.06 -9.94
C VAL A 55 6.76 -15.66 -11.13
N GLY A 56 7.22 -14.42 -11.16
CA GLY A 56 7.95 -13.84 -12.29
C GLY A 56 7.00 -13.27 -13.34
N LEU A 57 6.90 -11.95 -13.41
CA LEU A 57 6.28 -11.21 -14.53
C LEU A 57 7.32 -10.79 -15.55
N GLN A 58 8.59 -10.65 -15.14
CA GLN A 58 9.71 -10.03 -15.87
C GLN A 58 9.47 -8.57 -16.25
#